data_AF-A0A1Y2X2V3-F1
#
_entry.id   AF-A0A1Y2X2V3-F1
#
_cell.length_a   1.000
_cell.length_b   1.000
_cell.length_c   1.000
_cell.angle_alpha   90.00
_cell.angle_beta   90.00
_cell.angle_gamma   90.00
#
_symmetry.space_group_name_H-M   'P 1'
#
loop_
_entity.id
_entity.type
_entity.pdbx_description
1 polymer ?
#
loop_
_entity_poly.entity_id
_entity_poly.type
_entity_poly.pdbx_seq_one_letter_code
_entity_poly.pdbx_strand_id
1 'polypeptide(L)'
;MPARFPYKPLMTAEASEPQPEPEIQPGCQLLVQKPGDRYVWALGDSYILKQRIYESGCEVEVLNADFVSGKLEQKQGISPIPETELYWREGDRFFAIQRRIEGNTLDKILGQLASGDIARIGHQVGQYILHFKTITSQYMARLDGRPVNDFRLFKPPPDPSYGEYSVCVSDNDL
;
A
#
# COMPACT_ATOMS: atom_id res chain seq x y z
N MET A 1 6.94 15.72 28.07
CA MET A 1 8.33 15.83 27.58
C MET A 1 8.40 15.14 26.22
N PRO A 2 8.73 15.82 25.11
CA PRO A 2 8.89 15.13 23.83
C PRO A 2 10.29 14.51 23.73
N ALA A 3 10.35 13.29 23.19
CA ALA A 3 11.58 12.53 23.01
C ALA A 3 12.52 13.23 22.02
N ARG A 4 13.79 13.42 22.43
CA ARG A 4 14.88 13.86 21.56
C ARG A 4 15.57 12.64 20.97
N PHE A 5 15.54 12.48 19.65
CA PHE A 5 16.43 11.55 18.95
C PHE A 5 17.76 12.28 18.65
N PRO A 6 18.93 11.64 18.85
CA PRO A 6 20.21 12.30 18.60
C PRO A 6 20.44 12.45 17.08
N TYR A 7 20.52 13.71 16.62
CA TYR A 7 20.95 14.07 15.27
C TYR A 7 22.48 14.00 15.17
N LYS A 8 23.01 13.31 14.15
CA LYS A 8 24.40 13.44 13.70
C LYS A 8 24.39 14.09 12.32
N PRO A 9 25.12 15.18 12.07
CA PRO A 9 25.28 15.72 10.73
C PRO A 9 26.18 14.79 9.90
N LEU A 10 25.74 14.44 8.69
CA LEU A 10 26.63 13.87 7.68
C LEU A 10 27.51 14.99 7.11
N MET A 11 28.81 14.75 7.02
CA MET A 11 29.74 15.65 6.36
C MET A 11 29.42 15.75 4.87
N THR A 12 29.43 16.98 4.37
CA THR A 12 29.31 17.34 2.96
C THR A 12 30.51 16.83 2.18
N ALA A 13 30.27 15.96 1.20
CA ALA A 13 31.22 15.65 0.13
C ALA A 13 31.05 16.68 -1.00
N GLU A 14 32.17 17.16 -1.54
CA GLU A 14 32.23 18.12 -2.65
C GLU A 14 31.62 17.52 -3.93
N ALA A 15 30.82 18.34 -4.62
CA ALA A 15 30.14 17.96 -5.85
C ALA A 15 31.08 18.07 -7.06
N SER A 16 31.34 16.94 -7.72
CA SER A 16 31.89 16.92 -9.08
C SER A 16 30.76 17.08 -10.11
N GLU A 17 31.03 17.80 -11.20
CA GLU A 17 30.08 18.10 -12.28
C GLU A 17 29.45 16.83 -12.89
N PRO A 18 28.14 16.84 -13.20
CA PRO A 18 27.45 15.69 -13.76
C PRO A 18 27.80 15.49 -15.24
N GLN A 19 28.35 14.33 -15.57
CA GLN A 19 28.41 13.86 -16.95
C GLN A 19 27.00 13.45 -17.42
N PRO A 20 26.67 13.60 -18.72
CA PRO A 20 25.36 13.20 -19.24
C PRO A 20 25.19 11.68 -19.10
N GLU A 21 24.20 11.29 -18.29
CA GLU A 21 23.85 9.88 -18.08
C GLU A 21 23.38 9.26 -19.42
N PRO A 22 23.84 8.04 -19.75
CA PRO A 22 23.35 7.32 -20.91
C PRO A 22 21.85 7.03 -20.71
N GLU A 23 21.02 7.22 -21.76
CA GLU A 23 19.61 6.84 -21.75
C GLU A 23 19.47 5.34 -21.40
N ILE A 24 19.12 5.07 -20.14
CA ILE A 24 18.83 3.73 -19.65
C ILE A 24 17.50 3.32 -20.26
N GLN A 25 17.52 2.30 -21.14
CA GLN A 25 16.28 1.67 -21.61
C GLN A 25 15.47 1.21 -20.39
N PRO A 26 14.14 1.42 -20.36
CA PRO A 26 13.32 1.06 -19.20
C PRO A 26 13.30 -0.46 -19.02
N GLY A 27 14.24 -0.96 -18.23
CA GLY A 27 14.39 -2.37 -17.89
C GLY A 27 13.59 -2.75 -16.65
N CYS A 28 13.63 -4.03 -16.31
CA CYS A 28 13.09 -4.51 -15.04
C CYS A 28 14.07 -4.24 -13.90
N GLN A 29 13.65 -3.49 -12.88
CA GLN A 29 14.50 -3.15 -11.73
C GLN A 29 13.86 -3.61 -10.42
N LEU A 30 14.61 -4.31 -9.57
CA LEU A 30 14.15 -4.61 -8.21
C LEU A 30 14.15 -3.32 -7.37
N LEU A 31 12.98 -2.94 -6.83
CA LEU A 31 12.83 -1.76 -5.98
C LEU A 31 12.87 -2.10 -4.50
N VAL A 32 12.21 -3.20 -4.11
CA VAL A 32 12.06 -3.58 -2.70
C VAL A 32 12.17 -5.10 -2.55
N GLN A 33 12.98 -5.53 -1.58
CA GLN A 33 13.02 -6.90 -1.08
C GLN A 33 12.62 -6.90 0.40
N LYS A 34 11.58 -7.65 0.74
CA LYS A 34 11.07 -7.80 2.11
C LYS A 34 11.17 -9.26 2.56
N PRO A 35 11.25 -9.52 3.88
CA PRO A 35 11.17 -10.86 4.44
C PRO A 35 9.92 -11.63 3.95
N GLY A 36 10.03 -12.95 3.88
CA GLY A 36 8.96 -13.82 3.37
C GLY A 36 8.85 -13.81 1.84
N ASP A 37 9.99 -13.64 1.15
CA ASP A 37 10.10 -13.63 -0.31
C ASP A 37 9.11 -12.67 -1.01
N ARG A 38 9.00 -11.45 -0.47
CA ARG A 38 8.15 -10.39 -1.02
C ARG A 38 9.01 -9.42 -1.81
N TYR A 39 8.76 -9.33 -3.11
CA TYR A 39 9.54 -8.51 -4.03
C TYR A 39 8.64 -7.50 -4.74
N VAL A 40 9.18 -6.31 -4.96
CA VAL A 40 8.53 -5.26 -5.76
C VAL A 40 9.51 -4.83 -6.85
N TRP A 41 9.11 -4.95 -8.09
CA TRP A 41 9.90 -4.62 -9.27
C TRP A 41 9.26 -3.46 -10.02
N ALA A 42 10.07 -2.57 -10.57
CA ALA A 42 9.67 -1.68 -11.65
C ALA A 42 9.73 -2.47 -12.97
N LEU A 43 8.68 -2.38 -13.78
CA LEU A 43 8.68 -2.85 -15.16
C LEU A 43 8.70 -1.60 -16.05
N GLY A 44 9.90 -1.14 -16.36
CA GLY A 44 10.09 0.20 -16.92
C GLY A 44 9.55 1.29 -16.01
N ASP A 45 9.04 2.37 -16.60
CA ASP A 45 8.55 3.53 -15.84
C ASP A 45 7.05 3.49 -15.54
N SER A 46 6.29 2.67 -16.25
CA SER A 46 4.82 2.69 -16.19
C SER A 46 4.23 1.73 -15.17
N TYR A 47 4.93 0.65 -14.81
CA TYR A 47 4.34 -0.44 -14.04
C TYR A 47 5.20 -0.92 -12.87
N ILE A 48 4.52 -1.49 -11.89
CA ILE A 48 5.10 -2.15 -10.74
C ILE A 48 4.61 -3.61 -10.72
N LEU A 49 5.54 -4.56 -10.59
CA LEU A 49 5.23 -5.96 -10.34
C LEU A 49 5.48 -6.28 -8.86
N LYS A 50 4.43 -6.71 -8.17
CA LYS A 50 4.50 -7.27 -6.82
C LYS A 50 4.50 -8.79 -6.91
N GLN A 51 5.44 -9.42 -6.21
CA GLN A 51 5.58 -10.88 -6.14
C GLN A 51 5.66 -11.30 -4.67
N ARG A 52 4.99 -12.40 -4.33
CA ARG A 52 5.12 -13.05 -3.01
C ARG A 52 4.83 -14.55 -3.07
N ILE A 53 5.13 -15.29 -2.01
CA ILE A 53 4.57 -16.63 -1.79
C ILE A 53 3.04 -16.51 -1.75
N TYR A 54 2.36 -17.45 -2.40
CA TYR A 54 0.92 -17.55 -2.40
C TYR A 54 0.44 -18.03 -1.03
N GLU A 55 -0.39 -17.22 -0.41
CA GLU A 55 -1.17 -17.53 0.78
C GLU A 55 -2.64 -17.21 0.49
N SER A 56 -3.58 -17.93 1.12
CA SER A 56 -5.00 -17.62 0.96
C SER A 56 -5.28 -16.16 1.31
N GLY A 57 -5.95 -15.43 0.42
CA GLY A 57 -6.24 -14.01 0.59
C GLY A 57 -5.18 -13.07 -0.01
N CYS A 58 -4.26 -13.57 -0.83
CA CYS A 58 -3.32 -12.71 -1.54
C CYS A 58 -4.00 -11.68 -2.45
N GLU A 59 -5.19 -12.01 -2.96
CA GLU A 59 -6.02 -11.21 -3.84
C GLU A 59 -6.68 -10.02 -3.11
N VAL A 60 -6.71 -10.03 -1.77
CA VAL A 60 -7.36 -8.97 -0.95
C VAL A 60 -6.85 -7.59 -1.27
N GLU A 61 -5.55 -7.44 -1.49
CA GLU A 61 -4.97 -6.13 -1.82
C GLU A 61 -5.54 -5.58 -3.12
N VAL A 62 -5.66 -6.43 -4.14
CA VAL A 62 -6.21 -6.07 -5.45
C VAL A 62 -7.69 -5.74 -5.33
N LEU A 63 -8.47 -6.64 -4.73
CA LEU A 63 -9.91 -6.45 -4.55
C LEU A 63 -10.25 -5.19 -3.74
N ASN A 64 -9.45 -4.89 -2.71
CA ASN A 64 -9.63 -3.69 -1.93
C ASN A 64 -9.28 -2.42 -2.72
N ALA A 65 -8.19 -2.43 -3.49
CA ALA A 65 -7.81 -1.29 -4.33
C ALA A 65 -8.90 -0.99 -5.37
N ASP A 66 -9.39 -2.01 -6.08
CA ASP A 66 -10.41 -1.87 -7.12
C ASP A 66 -11.73 -1.35 -6.53
N PHE A 67 -12.16 -1.91 -5.39
CA PHE A 67 -13.37 -1.48 -4.71
C PHE A 67 -13.28 -0.01 -4.27
N VAL A 68 -12.17 0.37 -3.64
CA VAL A 68 -11.97 1.74 -3.17
C VAL A 68 -11.87 2.69 -4.36
N SER A 69 -11.18 2.32 -5.43
CA SER A 69 -11.10 3.12 -6.66
C SER A 69 -12.49 3.41 -7.22
N GLY A 70 -13.31 2.37 -7.43
CA GLY A 70 -14.68 2.55 -7.93
C GLY A 70 -15.59 3.39 -7.02
N LYS A 71 -15.35 3.41 -5.70
CA LYS A 71 -16.11 4.26 -4.75
C LYS A 71 -15.60 5.71 -4.70
N LEU A 72 -14.32 5.93 -4.95
CA LEU A 72 -13.67 7.24 -4.77
C LEU A 72 -13.45 8.00 -6.07
N GLU A 73 -13.37 7.34 -7.23
CA GLU A 73 -13.30 7.97 -8.57
C GLU A 73 -14.43 8.97 -8.83
N GLN A 74 -15.56 8.83 -8.13
CA GLN A 74 -16.69 9.76 -8.20
C GLN A 74 -16.44 11.09 -7.47
N LYS A 75 -15.27 11.28 -6.84
CA LYS A 75 -14.94 12.46 -6.02
C LYS A 75 -13.70 13.16 -6.55
N GLN A 76 -13.84 14.44 -6.88
CA GLN A 76 -12.73 15.28 -7.35
C GLN A 76 -11.67 15.46 -6.25
N GLY A 77 -10.39 15.46 -6.63
CA GLY A 77 -9.27 15.82 -5.75
C GLY A 77 -8.76 14.70 -4.83
N ILE A 78 -9.12 13.43 -5.09
CA ILE A 78 -8.62 12.30 -4.31
C ILE A 78 -7.25 11.85 -4.81
N SER A 79 -6.36 11.51 -3.88
CA SER A 79 -5.03 10.96 -4.18
C SER A 79 -5.15 9.65 -4.99
N PRO A 80 -4.24 9.40 -5.94
CA PRO A 80 -4.31 8.24 -6.80
C PRO A 80 -4.25 6.94 -6.00
N ILE A 81 -5.12 5.99 -6.36
CA ILE A 81 -5.11 4.61 -5.87
C ILE A 81 -4.43 3.76 -6.94
N PRO A 82 -3.57 2.78 -6.58
CA PRO A 82 -2.95 1.91 -7.57
C PRO A 82 -4.00 1.12 -8.35
N GLU A 83 -4.02 1.28 -9.66
CA GLU A 83 -4.83 0.48 -10.58
C GLU A 83 -4.11 -0.84 -10.87
N THR A 84 -4.79 -1.96 -10.69
CA THR A 84 -4.24 -3.29 -10.99
C THR A 84 -4.59 -3.67 -12.41
N GLU A 85 -3.58 -3.92 -13.25
CA GLU A 85 -3.76 -4.36 -14.65
C GLU A 85 -4.03 -5.86 -14.73
N LEU A 86 -3.27 -6.64 -13.96
CA LEU A 86 -3.34 -8.08 -13.98
C LEU A 86 -2.84 -8.62 -12.64
N TYR A 87 -3.46 -9.69 -12.16
CA TYR A 87 -2.91 -10.51 -11.10
C TYR A 87 -3.13 -11.98 -11.42
N TRP A 88 -2.20 -12.83 -10.99
CA TRP A 88 -2.30 -14.26 -11.22
C TRP A 88 -1.50 -15.02 -10.18
N ARG A 89 -1.77 -16.32 -10.12
CA ARG A 89 -0.98 -17.28 -9.39
C ARG A 89 -0.21 -18.15 -10.38
N GLU A 90 1.05 -18.36 -10.13
CA GLU A 90 1.89 -19.32 -10.86
C GLU A 90 2.70 -20.13 -9.84
N GLY A 91 2.43 -21.43 -9.79
CA GLY A 91 3.00 -22.33 -8.78
C GLY A 91 2.65 -21.91 -7.35
N ASP A 92 3.69 -21.69 -6.54
CA ASP A 92 3.64 -21.24 -5.15
C ASP A 92 3.71 -19.71 -5.02
N ARG A 93 3.62 -18.96 -6.12
CA ARG A 93 3.75 -17.51 -6.13
C ARG A 93 2.48 -16.79 -6.58
N PHE A 94 2.26 -15.62 -5.98
CA PHE A 94 1.26 -14.65 -6.39
C PHE A 94 1.94 -13.44 -7.02
N PHE A 95 1.39 -12.97 -8.13
CA PHE A 95 1.87 -11.83 -8.88
C PHE A 95 0.74 -10.81 -9.08
N ALA A 96 1.08 -9.54 -8.97
CA ALA A 96 0.19 -8.44 -9.34
C ALA A 96 0.97 -7.33 -10.04
N ILE A 97 0.51 -6.94 -11.23
CA ILE A 97 1.00 -5.80 -11.98
C ILE A 97 0.07 -4.62 -11.74
N GLN A 98 0.64 -3.50 -11.34
CA GLN A 98 -0.08 -2.26 -11.07
C GLN A 98 0.51 -1.09 -11.85
N ARG A 99 -0.33 -0.13 -12.26
CA ARG A 99 0.15 1.15 -12.78
C ARG A 99 0.96 1.87 -11.72
N ARG A 100 2.11 2.40 -12.11
CA ARG A 100 2.96 3.20 -11.23
C ARG A 100 2.29 4.55 -10.99
N ILE A 101 2.19 4.92 -9.72
CA ILE A 101 1.84 6.29 -9.33
C ILE A 101 3.11 7.13 -9.41
N GLU A 102 3.09 8.17 -10.24
CA GLU A 102 4.20 9.10 -10.36
C GLU A 102 4.36 9.95 -9.10
N GLY A 103 5.62 10.20 -8.73
CA GLY A 103 5.96 11.10 -7.63
C GLY A 103 7.08 10.59 -6.75
N ASN A 104 7.43 11.41 -5.76
CA ASN A 104 8.37 11.05 -4.72
C ASN A 104 7.63 10.64 -3.46
N THR A 105 8.15 9.63 -2.78
CA THR A 105 7.65 9.24 -1.46
C THR A 105 7.95 10.35 -0.45
N LEU A 106 7.04 10.56 0.51
CA LEU A 106 7.17 11.65 1.47
C LEU A 106 8.46 11.56 2.29
N ASP A 107 8.91 10.35 2.65
CA ASP A 107 10.18 10.13 3.37
C ASP A 107 11.40 10.73 2.66
N LYS A 108 11.44 10.68 1.32
CA LYS A 108 12.55 11.22 0.52
C LYS A 108 12.58 12.74 0.52
N ILE A 109 11.42 13.38 0.47
CA ILE A 109 11.31 14.84 0.29
C ILE A 109 11.00 15.59 1.59
N LEU A 110 10.62 14.91 2.68
CA LEU A 110 10.10 15.53 3.90
C LEU A 110 11.03 16.61 4.46
N GLY A 111 12.34 16.37 4.44
CA GLY A 111 13.35 17.32 4.93
C GLY A 111 13.56 18.55 4.05
N GLN A 112 13.04 18.55 2.83
CA GLN A 112 13.16 19.64 1.85
C GLN A 112 11.88 20.49 1.76
N LEU A 113 10.78 20.02 2.36
CA LEU A 113 9.49 20.71 2.29
C LEU A 113 9.46 21.95 3.19
N ALA A 114 8.91 23.04 2.67
CA ALA A 114 8.60 24.20 3.49
C ALA A 114 7.47 23.88 4.48
N SER A 115 7.42 24.57 5.62
CA SER A 115 6.35 24.38 6.62
C SER A 115 4.93 24.54 6.03
N GLY A 116 4.77 25.44 5.05
CA GLY A 116 3.49 25.61 4.34
C GLY A 116 3.10 24.37 3.51
N ASP A 117 4.06 23.71 2.88
CA ASP A 117 3.80 22.48 2.11
C ASP A 117 3.46 21.31 3.03
N ILE A 118 4.15 21.19 4.17
CA ILE A 118 3.84 20.16 5.17
C ILE A 118 2.39 20.34 5.68
N ALA A 119 1.99 21.58 5.99
CA ALA A 119 0.63 21.87 6.44
C ALA A 119 -0.40 21.53 5.35
N ARG A 120 -0.12 21.87 4.09
CA ARG A 120 -0.97 21.55 2.94
C ARG A 120 -1.12 20.04 2.72
N ILE A 121 -0.02 19.29 2.75
CA ILE A 121 -0.03 17.82 2.65
C ILE A 121 -0.84 17.22 3.81
N GLY A 122 -0.64 17.71 5.04
CA GLY A 122 -1.42 17.28 6.20
C GLY A 122 -2.92 17.48 6.00
N HIS A 123 -3.32 18.63 5.44
CA HIS A 123 -4.72 18.90 5.09
C HIS A 123 -5.25 17.92 4.04
N GLN A 124 -4.49 17.67 2.97
CA GLN A 124 -4.87 16.72 1.91
C GLN A 124 -5.01 15.29 2.45
N VAL A 125 -4.09 14.84 3.31
CA VAL A 125 -4.19 13.52 3.97
C VAL A 125 -5.44 13.45 4.85
N GLY A 126 -5.73 14.52 5.60
CA GLY A 126 -6.96 14.61 6.40
C GLY A 126 -8.23 14.48 5.56
N GLN A 127 -8.31 15.22 4.45
CA GLN A 127 -9.41 15.12 3.49
C GLN A 127 -9.51 13.71 2.90
N TYR A 128 -8.39 13.11 2.52
CA TYR A 128 -8.35 11.74 2.00
C TYR A 128 -8.93 10.74 3.01
N ILE A 129 -8.51 10.79 4.28
CA ILE A 129 -9.05 9.92 5.34
C ILE A 129 -10.55 10.14 5.54
N LEU A 130 -11.03 11.39 5.50
CA LEU A 130 -12.46 11.68 5.60
C LEU A 130 -13.25 11.07 4.44
N HIS A 131 -12.71 11.07 3.22
CA HIS A 131 -13.34 10.39 2.09
C HIS A 131 -13.38 8.87 2.30
N PHE A 132 -12.31 8.26 2.79
CA PHE A 132 -12.28 6.83 3.11
C PHE A 132 -13.33 6.45 4.16
N LYS A 133 -13.55 7.28 5.17
CA LYS A 133 -14.58 7.03 6.20
C LYS A 133 -16.01 6.96 5.65
N THR A 134 -16.27 7.49 4.45
CA THR A 134 -17.59 7.36 3.81
C THR A 134 -17.84 5.96 3.25
N ILE A 135 -16.79 5.16 3.08
CA ILE A 135 -16.88 3.77 2.68
C ILE A 135 -17.25 2.96 3.93
N THR A 136 -18.52 2.54 4.00
CA THR A 136 -19.06 1.80 5.15
C THR A 136 -19.76 0.53 4.70
N SER A 137 -19.84 -0.45 5.60
CA SER A 137 -20.63 -1.67 5.44
C SER A 137 -21.66 -1.75 6.57
N GLN A 138 -22.84 -2.30 6.29
CA GLN A 138 -23.88 -2.52 7.30
C GLN A 138 -23.54 -3.66 8.27
N TYR A 139 -22.58 -4.51 7.90
CA TYR A 139 -22.15 -5.67 8.65
C TYR A 139 -20.62 -5.80 8.63
N MET A 140 -20.06 -6.45 9.66
CA MET A 140 -18.63 -6.69 9.75
C MET A 140 -18.21 -7.75 8.72
N ALA A 141 -17.75 -7.29 7.56
CA ALA A 141 -17.23 -8.14 6.51
C ALA A 141 -16.04 -7.47 5.84
N ARG A 142 -15.26 -8.28 5.13
CA ARG A 142 -14.31 -7.82 4.12
C ARG A 142 -15.07 -7.14 2.97
N LEU A 143 -14.34 -6.41 2.12
CA LEU A 143 -14.93 -5.69 0.99
C LEU A 143 -15.58 -6.61 -0.05
N ASP A 144 -15.22 -7.88 -0.07
CA ASP A 144 -15.81 -8.94 -0.90
C ASP A 144 -17.00 -9.66 -0.22
N GLY A 145 -17.49 -9.14 0.91
CA GLY A 145 -18.61 -9.72 1.67
C GLY A 145 -18.25 -10.95 2.50
N ARG A 146 -17.00 -11.45 2.42
CA ARG A 146 -16.54 -12.57 3.24
C ARG A 146 -16.31 -12.15 4.70
N PRO A 147 -16.29 -13.10 5.65
CA PRO A 147 -15.98 -12.78 7.04
C PRO A 147 -14.60 -12.14 7.24
N VAL A 148 -14.49 -11.30 8.26
CA VAL A 148 -13.21 -10.65 8.60
C VAL A 148 -12.27 -11.69 9.22
N ASN A 149 -11.18 -12.00 8.51
CA ASN A 149 -10.09 -12.82 9.04
C ASN A 149 -8.96 -11.92 9.56
N ASP A 150 -9.12 -11.41 10.79
CA ASP A 150 -8.07 -10.67 11.50
C ASP A 150 -7.92 -11.25 12.90
N PHE A 151 -6.83 -12.00 13.12
CA PHE A 151 -6.48 -12.64 14.39
C PHE A 151 -6.43 -11.65 15.57
N ARG A 152 -6.26 -10.35 15.31
CA ARG A 152 -6.21 -9.29 16.34
C ARG A 152 -7.60 -8.94 16.88
N LEU A 153 -8.66 -9.28 16.16
CA LEU A 153 -10.05 -9.02 16.56
C LEU A 153 -10.61 -10.07 17.53
N PHE A 154 -9.90 -11.19 17.71
CA PHE A 154 -10.35 -12.30 18.55
C PHE A 154 -9.48 -12.43 19.80
N LYS A 155 -10.12 -12.59 20.96
CA LYS A 155 -9.47 -12.93 22.23
C LYS A 155 -10.24 -14.08 22.90
N PRO A 156 -9.64 -15.26 23.11
CA PRO A 156 -8.26 -15.63 22.76
C PRO A 156 -8.00 -15.63 21.25
N PRO A 157 -6.73 -15.49 20.81
CA PRO A 157 -6.39 -15.66 19.41
C PRO A 157 -6.82 -17.09 19.00
N PRO A 158 -7.50 -17.24 17.87
CA PRO A 158 -8.07 -18.51 17.52
C PRO A 158 -6.99 -19.48 17.01
N ASP A 159 -7.27 -20.78 17.13
CA ASP A 159 -6.32 -21.84 16.78
C ASP A 159 -6.03 -21.81 15.27
N PRO A 160 -4.77 -21.55 14.84
CA PRO A 160 -4.40 -21.37 13.44
C PRO A 160 -4.72 -22.57 12.52
N SER A 161 -5.11 -23.73 13.08
CA SER A 161 -5.63 -24.87 12.31
C SER A 161 -7.05 -24.67 11.75
N TYR A 162 -7.84 -23.74 12.29
CA TYR A 162 -9.14 -23.35 11.78
C TYR A 162 -8.95 -22.19 10.79
N GLY A 163 -9.08 -22.46 9.49
CA GLY A 163 -8.70 -21.51 8.43
C GLY A 163 -9.40 -20.14 8.48
N GLU A 164 -10.71 -20.10 8.20
CA GLU A 164 -11.51 -18.87 8.17
C GLU A 164 -12.36 -18.75 9.44
N TYR A 165 -12.35 -17.58 10.07
CA TYR A 165 -13.19 -17.26 11.22
C TYR A 165 -14.38 -16.44 10.76
N SER A 166 -15.59 -16.92 11.04
CA SER A 166 -16.79 -16.08 10.96
C SER A 166 -16.99 -15.35 12.28
N VAL A 167 -17.17 -14.03 12.20
CA VAL A 167 -17.76 -13.27 13.31
C VAL A 167 -19.27 -13.47 13.17
N CYS A 168 -19.95 -13.93 14.22
CA CYS A 168 -21.42 -14.05 14.20
C CYS A 168 -21.99 -12.67 13.84
N VAL A 169 -22.77 -12.63 12.75
CA VAL A 169 -23.31 -11.38 12.19
C VAL A 169 -24.71 -11.08 12.72
N SER A 170 -25.31 -12.04 13.43
CA SER A 170 -26.58 -11.87 14.13
C SER A 170 -26.66 -12.76 15.39
N ASP A 171 -27.54 -12.40 16.33
CA ASP A 171 -27.82 -13.21 17.53
C ASP A 171 -28.44 -14.58 17.19
N ASN A 172 -28.94 -14.76 15.95
CA ASN A 172 -29.48 -16.02 15.46
C ASN A 172 -28.40 -16.99 14.99
N ASP A 173 -27.14 -16.54 14.89
CA ASP A 173 -25.98 -17.35 14.45
C ASP A 173 -25.16 -17.88 15.65
N LEU A 174 -25.70 -17.79 16.87
CA LEU A 174 -25.10 -18.26 18.14
C LEU A 174 -25.70 -19.58 18.62
#